data_AF-A0A1B2Z9G1-F1
#
_entry.id   AF-A0A1B2Z9G1-F1
#
_cell.length_a   1.000
_cell.length_b   1.000
_cell.length_c   1.000
_cell.angle_alpha   90.00
_cell.angle_beta   90.00
_cell.angle_gamma   90.00
#
_symmetry.space_group_name_H-M   'P 1'
#
loop_
_entity.id
_entity.type
_entity.pdbx_description
1 polymer ?
#
loop_
_entity_poly.entity_id
_entity_poly.type
_entity_poly.pdbx_seq_one_letter_code
_entity_poly.pdbx_strand_id
1 'polypeptide(L)'
;MNLDHSQLLIDVQKKSNIIVNNVGDIKYLKEAIESFNNLKIGYNTLRRLFGFLNKTKPSLSTLNTLSNYLEFTSFTNYLKDNLNFDEWYFQQQLILIQQTNDLNEEGIQTINTGILYNKNIIFVAYFISNLIQRNNLNTLNKLFEKIELSKPKFSELLKFATIITHSIYSLNEKRALIIYSDLIKHESFRNSVPLLYIDYSHLRGIYFKVLTLIKKESPIESDLFFVALMNFYRQFYMGGNCENHEIKRPKNFSTFNEVLKGRFYSYKIMLSSVIDSSLKEELFKECKTAKVNMFLEEVIPSLLIKEEYKILTKLSDKFYEQIFESDNWSDYTMSSIYLIALANINWYSNNISTAKGNLELVVLEKVELSYYDYISLFYYQTKIKISHLENDDITNAASFLILEKLVLKTGFIKFLEISKKHLLN
;
A
#
# COMPACT_ATOMS: atom_id res chain seq x y z
N MET A 1 1.20 -14.36 21.92
CA MET A 1 -0.28 -14.42 22.05
C MET A 1 -0.64 -15.54 23.02
N ASN A 2 -1.11 -15.22 24.22
CA ASN A 2 -1.91 -16.18 24.97
C ASN A 2 -3.25 -16.28 24.22
N LEU A 3 -3.44 -17.34 23.45
CA LEU A 3 -4.72 -17.63 22.79
C LEU A 3 -5.73 -17.95 23.89
N ASP A 4 -6.50 -16.94 24.26
CA ASP A 4 -7.62 -17.14 25.17
C ASP A 4 -8.72 -17.89 24.40
N HIS A 5 -9.02 -19.11 24.86
CA HIS A 5 -10.02 -20.00 24.26
C HIS A 5 -11.42 -19.75 24.85
N SER A 6 -11.60 -18.66 25.60
CA SER A 6 -12.88 -18.25 26.18
C SER A 6 -13.99 -18.16 25.14
N GLN A 7 -13.71 -17.59 23.96
CA GLN A 7 -14.72 -17.46 22.90
C GLN A 7 -15.18 -18.83 22.37
N LEU A 8 -14.25 -19.76 22.17
CA LEU A 8 -14.56 -21.14 21.77
C LEU A 8 -15.49 -21.81 22.78
N LEU A 9 -15.25 -21.62 24.07
CA LEU A 9 -16.10 -22.18 25.14
C LEU A 9 -17.49 -21.51 25.19
N ILE A 10 -17.57 -20.21 24.92
CA ILE A 10 -18.85 -19.48 24.82
C ILE A 10 -19.66 -20.03 23.65
N ASP A 11 -19.05 -20.21 22.49
CA ASP A 11 -19.77 -20.68 21.29
C ASP A 11 -20.23 -22.14 21.43
N VAL A 12 -19.42 -22.98 22.08
CA VAL A 12 -19.81 -24.36 22.45
C VAL A 12 -21.05 -24.37 23.37
N GLN A 13 -21.12 -23.46 24.34
CA GLN A 13 -22.31 -23.31 25.20
C GLN A 13 -23.53 -22.82 24.43
N LYS A 14 -23.34 -21.86 23.50
CA LYS A 14 -24.43 -21.36 22.63
C LYS A 14 -24.98 -22.46 21.74
N LYS A 15 -24.12 -23.23 21.07
CA LYS A 15 -24.55 -24.32 20.18
C LYS A 15 -25.30 -25.42 20.93
N SER A 16 -24.82 -25.79 22.11
CA SER A 16 -25.48 -26.80 22.94
C SER A 16 -26.72 -26.28 23.66
N ASN A 17 -26.91 -24.96 23.71
CA ASN A 17 -27.91 -24.29 24.54
C ASN A 17 -27.79 -24.66 26.04
N ILE A 18 -26.55 -24.91 26.51
CA ILE A 18 -26.23 -25.28 27.89
C ILE A 18 -25.28 -24.23 28.46
N ILE A 19 -25.74 -23.50 29.47
CA ILE A 19 -24.90 -22.57 30.24
C ILE A 19 -24.26 -23.35 31.39
N VAL A 20 -22.92 -23.35 31.47
CA VAL A 20 -22.17 -24.07 32.50
C VAL A 20 -22.02 -23.20 33.74
N ASN A 21 -22.86 -23.45 34.74
CA ASN A 21 -22.79 -22.78 36.04
C ASN A 21 -22.22 -23.70 37.13
N ASN A 22 -22.39 -25.01 36.96
CA ASN A 22 -21.95 -26.02 37.93
C ASN A 22 -21.35 -27.26 37.23
N VAL A 23 -20.78 -28.17 38.03
CA VAL A 23 -20.12 -29.39 37.53
C VAL A 23 -21.11 -30.38 36.88
N GLY A 24 -22.38 -30.36 37.26
CA GLY A 24 -23.44 -31.15 36.64
C GLY A 24 -23.67 -30.76 35.18
N ASP A 25 -23.65 -29.47 34.88
CA ASP A 25 -23.84 -28.92 33.52
C ASP A 25 -22.78 -29.44 32.54
N ILE A 26 -21.57 -29.73 33.02
CA ILE A 26 -20.48 -30.30 32.21
C ILE A 26 -20.82 -31.71 31.72
N LYS A 27 -21.62 -32.47 32.46
CA LYS A 27 -22.04 -33.81 32.02
C LYS A 27 -22.97 -33.69 30.81
N TYR A 28 -23.95 -32.80 30.88
CA TYR A 28 -24.87 -32.52 29.77
C TYR A 28 -24.11 -31.95 28.57
N LEU A 29 -23.16 -31.05 28.80
CA LEU A 29 -22.33 -30.50 27.72
C LEU A 29 -21.46 -31.56 27.05
N LYS A 30 -20.86 -32.47 27.84
CA LYS A 30 -20.09 -33.60 27.32
C LYS A 30 -20.95 -34.50 26.45
N GLU A 31 -22.13 -34.86 26.93
CA GLU A 31 -23.09 -35.69 26.18
C GLU A 31 -23.50 -35.03 24.87
N ALA A 32 -23.81 -33.73 24.89
CA ALA A 32 -24.13 -32.96 23.69
C ALA A 32 -22.97 -32.98 22.68
N ILE A 33 -21.73 -32.78 23.13
CA ILE A 33 -20.53 -32.84 22.26
C ILE A 33 -20.34 -34.23 21.67
N GLU A 34 -20.43 -35.28 22.48
CA GLU A 34 -20.16 -36.66 22.04
C GLU A 34 -21.29 -37.21 21.14
N SER A 35 -22.51 -36.71 21.29
CA SER A 35 -23.65 -37.03 20.41
C SER A 35 -23.47 -36.50 18.98
N PHE A 36 -22.62 -35.49 18.79
CA PHE A 36 -22.35 -34.90 17.49
C PHE A 36 -21.20 -35.63 16.81
N ASN A 37 -21.48 -36.32 15.70
CA ASN A 37 -20.49 -36.98 14.85
C ASN A 37 -19.47 -37.89 15.60
N ASN A 38 -19.90 -38.55 16.68
CA ASN A 38 -19.06 -39.44 17.51
C ASN A 38 -17.76 -38.79 18.04
N LEU A 39 -17.79 -37.48 18.28
CA LEU A 39 -16.67 -36.80 18.92
C LEU A 39 -16.42 -37.38 20.32
N LYS A 40 -15.18 -37.29 20.81
CA LYS A 40 -14.80 -37.77 22.15
C LYS A 40 -14.08 -36.68 22.92
N ILE A 41 -14.52 -36.41 24.15
CA ILE A 41 -13.87 -35.42 25.01
C ILE A 41 -13.88 -35.86 26.48
N GLY A 42 -12.74 -35.71 27.14
CA GLY A 42 -12.60 -36.08 28.54
C GLY A 42 -13.42 -35.18 29.48
N TYR A 43 -14.18 -35.78 30.39
CA TYR A 43 -14.95 -35.03 31.41
C TYR A 43 -14.07 -34.11 32.27
N ASN A 44 -12.92 -34.60 32.73
CA ASN A 44 -11.96 -33.80 33.47
C ASN A 44 -11.26 -32.74 32.61
N THR A 45 -11.22 -32.91 31.29
CA THR A 45 -10.72 -31.89 30.36
C THR A 45 -11.68 -30.70 30.31
N LEU A 46 -12.98 -30.96 30.16
CA LEU A 46 -14.00 -29.92 30.22
C LEU A 46 -14.03 -29.21 31.59
N ARG A 47 -13.92 -29.95 32.70
CA ARG A 47 -13.84 -29.34 34.03
C ARG A 47 -12.67 -28.36 34.19
N ARG A 48 -11.51 -28.64 33.59
CA ARG A 48 -10.37 -27.72 33.60
C ARG A 48 -10.58 -26.51 32.69
N LEU A 49 -11.21 -26.71 31.53
CA LEU A 49 -11.54 -25.63 30.58
C LEU A 49 -12.50 -24.60 31.19
N PHE A 50 -13.52 -25.06 31.91
CA PHE A 50 -14.52 -24.20 32.57
C PHE A 50 -14.14 -23.79 34.01
N GLY A 51 -12.89 -24.04 34.45
CA GLY A 51 -12.39 -23.52 35.73
C GLY A 51 -12.79 -24.28 37.00
N PHE A 52 -13.41 -25.46 36.90
CA PHE A 52 -13.77 -26.31 38.05
C PHE A 52 -12.63 -27.21 38.56
N LEU A 53 -11.46 -27.15 37.91
CA LEU A 53 -10.22 -27.83 38.27
C LEU A 53 -9.03 -26.94 37.89
N ASN A 54 -7.85 -27.20 38.46
CA ASN A 54 -6.62 -26.48 38.15
C ASN A 54 -6.39 -26.36 36.63
N LYS A 55 -6.22 -25.13 36.15
CA LYS A 55 -6.13 -24.80 34.73
C LYS A 55 -4.87 -25.43 34.13
N THR A 56 -5.07 -26.22 33.08
CA THR A 56 -4.00 -26.77 32.24
C THR A 56 -4.16 -26.25 30.83
N LYS A 57 -3.05 -26.04 30.10
CA LYS A 57 -3.13 -25.65 28.68
C LYS A 57 -3.86 -26.76 27.88
N PRO A 58 -4.96 -26.46 27.18
CA PRO A 58 -5.66 -27.47 26.40
C PRO A 58 -4.82 -27.95 25.22
N SER A 59 -4.95 -29.24 24.89
CA SER A 59 -4.26 -29.83 23.73
C SER A 59 -4.90 -29.37 22.42
N LEU A 60 -4.15 -29.40 21.31
CA LEU A 60 -4.69 -29.11 19.98
C LEU A 60 -5.82 -30.09 19.61
N SER A 61 -5.71 -31.37 20.01
CA SER A 61 -6.78 -32.35 19.80
C SER A 61 -8.07 -31.93 20.51
N THR A 62 -7.98 -31.46 21.76
CA THR A 62 -9.14 -30.93 22.49
C THR A 62 -9.77 -29.72 21.79
N LEU A 63 -8.94 -28.79 21.32
CA LEU A 63 -9.40 -27.60 20.62
C LEU A 63 -10.04 -27.96 19.28
N ASN A 64 -9.48 -28.91 18.54
CA ASN A 64 -10.07 -29.44 17.30
C ASN A 64 -11.40 -30.13 17.59
N THR A 65 -11.51 -30.95 18.64
CA THR A 65 -12.79 -31.60 19.00
C THR A 65 -13.89 -30.56 19.26
N LEU A 66 -13.59 -29.51 20.02
CA LEU A 66 -14.57 -28.43 20.28
C LEU A 66 -14.90 -27.63 19.02
N SER A 67 -13.94 -27.41 18.14
CA SER A 67 -14.16 -26.70 16.86
C SER A 67 -14.98 -27.55 15.88
N ASN A 68 -14.74 -28.85 15.84
CA ASN A 68 -15.53 -29.81 15.08
C ASN A 68 -16.96 -29.89 15.60
N TYR A 69 -17.15 -29.80 16.92
CA TYR A 69 -18.48 -29.70 17.49
C TYR A 69 -19.21 -28.45 16.97
N LEU A 70 -18.51 -27.35 16.74
CA LEU A 70 -19.02 -26.14 16.09
C LEU A 70 -19.05 -26.21 14.55
N GLU A 71 -18.86 -27.39 13.95
CA GLU A 71 -18.85 -27.63 12.49
C GLU A 71 -17.66 -27.04 11.70
N PHE A 72 -16.61 -26.60 12.40
CA PHE A 72 -15.34 -26.26 11.76
C PHE A 72 -14.49 -27.51 11.55
N THR A 73 -13.71 -27.57 10.47
CA THR A 73 -12.84 -28.74 10.21
C THR A 73 -11.61 -28.81 11.12
N SER A 74 -11.25 -27.71 11.79
CA SER A 74 -10.17 -27.63 12.76
C SER A 74 -10.28 -26.37 13.62
N PHE A 75 -9.52 -26.30 14.72
CA PHE A 75 -9.40 -25.09 15.53
C PHE A 75 -8.78 -23.92 14.78
N THR A 76 -7.87 -24.19 13.83
CA THR A 76 -7.34 -23.14 12.95
C THR A 76 -8.43 -22.52 12.09
N ASN A 77 -9.36 -23.34 11.58
CA ASN A 77 -10.50 -22.86 10.80
C ASN A 77 -11.49 -22.08 11.66
N TYR A 78 -11.77 -22.54 12.89
CA TYR A 78 -12.55 -21.77 13.86
C TYR A 78 -11.94 -20.40 14.15
N LEU A 79 -10.62 -20.33 14.41
CA LEU A 79 -9.95 -19.05 14.64
C LEU A 79 -10.06 -18.12 13.44
N LYS A 80 -9.93 -18.65 12.22
CA LYS A 80 -10.08 -17.87 10.99
C LYS A 80 -11.47 -17.27 10.86
N ASP A 81 -12.52 -18.01 11.26
CA ASP A 81 -13.90 -17.54 11.19
C ASP A 81 -14.28 -16.62 12.35
N ASN A 82 -13.77 -16.89 13.56
CA ASN A 82 -13.96 -16.00 14.71
C ASN A 82 -13.34 -14.61 14.47
N LEU A 83 -12.21 -14.55 13.78
CA LEU A 83 -11.64 -13.28 13.30
C LEU A 83 -12.61 -12.51 12.39
N ASN A 84 -13.46 -13.19 11.59
CA ASN A 84 -14.47 -12.53 10.77
C ASN A 84 -15.64 -11.98 11.62
N PHE A 85 -15.99 -12.63 12.74
CA PHE A 85 -16.98 -12.09 13.69
C PHE A 85 -16.43 -10.85 14.41
N ASP A 86 -15.14 -10.84 14.76
CA ASP A 86 -14.47 -9.68 15.33
C ASP A 86 -14.41 -8.50 14.34
N GLU A 87 -14.22 -8.76 13.03
CA GLU A 87 -14.31 -7.77 11.95
C GLU A 87 -15.70 -7.10 11.90
N TRP A 88 -16.77 -7.90 11.88
CA TRP A 88 -18.14 -7.36 11.81
C TRP A 88 -18.53 -6.60 13.07
N TYR A 89 -18.18 -7.11 14.25
CA TYR A 89 -18.43 -6.40 15.51
C TYR A 89 -17.72 -5.05 15.54
N PHE A 90 -16.46 -5.00 15.09
CA PHE A 90 -15.74 -3.75 14.95
C PHE A 90 -16.44 -2.78 14.00
N GLN A 91 -16.94 -3.26 12.86
CA GLN A 91 -17.71 -2.43 11.93
C GLN A 91 -19.00 -1.89 12.57
N GLN A 92 -19.73 -2.69 13.37
CA GLN A 92 -20.90 -2.23 14.11
C GLN A 92 -20.55 -1.11 15.10
N GLN A 93 -19.42 -1.21 15.79
CA GLN A 93 -18.95 -0.15 16.69
C GLN A 93 -18.66 1.15 15.93
N LEU A 94 -18.02 1.08 14.76
CA LEU A 94 -17.81 2.25 13.91
C LEU A 94 -19.15 2.89 13.48
N ILE A 95 -20.15 2.09 13.12
CA ILE A 95 -21.49 2.59 12.75
C ILE A 95 -22.15 3.29 13.94
N LEU A 96 -22.06 2.74 15.15
CA LEU A 96 -22.61 3.37 16.36
C LEU A 96 -21.97 4.74 16.59
N ILE A 97 -20.63 4.83 16.50
CA ILE A 97 -19.90 6.11 16.59
C ILE A 97 -20.37 7.10 15.51
N GLN A 98 -20.63 6.64 14.28
CA GLN A 98 -21.17 7.51 13.22
C GLN A 98 -22.58 8.04 13.51
N GLN A 99 -23.42 7.23 14.14
CA GLN A 99 -24.80 7.59 14.45
C GLN A 99 -24.89 8.56 15.61
N THR A 100 -24.10 8.34 16.67
CA THR A 100 -24.05 9.24 17.83
C THR A 100 -23.33 10.54 17.51
N ASN A 101 -22.47 10.53 16.48
CA ASN A 101 -21.61 11.65 16.10
C ASN A 101 -20.71 12.14 17.24
N ASP A 102 -20.45 11.27 18.22
CA ASP A 102 -19.61 11.54 19.38
C ASP A 102 -18.46 10.54 19.41
N LEU A 103 -17.27 11.02 19.08
CA LEU A 103 -16.02 10.27 19.21
C LEU A 103 -15.34 10.72 20.51
N ASN A 104 -15.56 9.93 21.55
CA ASN A 104 -14.92 10.06 22.85
C ASN A 104 -13.63 9.20 22.95
N GLU A 105 -12.94 9.25 24.09
CA GLU A 105 -11.70 8.50 24.30
C GLU A 105 -11.89 6.98 24.14
N GLU A 106 -13.02 6.45 24.60
CA GLU A 106 -13.34 5.02 24.49
C GLU A 106 -13.47 4.61 23.02
N GLY A 107 -14.19 5.39 22.21
CA GLY A 107 -14.30 5.15 20.77
C GLY A 107 -12.96 5.17 20.05
N ILE A 108 -12.05 6.08 20.45
CA ILE A 108 -10.69 6.13 19.91
C ILE A 108 -9.89 4.88 20.32
N GLN A 109 -10.01 4.43 21.57
CA GLN A 109 -9.37 3.19 22.02
C GLN A 109 -9.92 1.96 21.29
N THR A 110 -11.23 1.91 21.04
CA THR A 110 -11.85 0.86 20.22
C THR A 110 -11.26 0.85 18.81
N ILE A 111 -11.11 2.01 18.18
CA ILE A 111 -10.48 2.14 16.85
C ILE A 111 -9.02 1.66 16.89
N ASN A 112 -8.22 2.17 17.81
CA ASN A 112 -6.80 1.83 17.94
C ASN A 112 -6.57 0.34 18.24
N THR A 113 -7.45 -0.28 19.02
CA THR A 113 -7.41 -1.72 19.27
C THR A 113 -7.84 -2.51 18.04
N GLY A 114 -8.89 -2.07 17.35
CA GLY A 114 -9.42 -2.72 16.17
C GLY A 114 -8.43 -2.77 15.00
N ILE A 115 -7.65 -1.70 14.78
CA ILE A 115 -6.66 -1.64 13.68
C ILE A 115 -5.42 -2.52 13.92
N LEU A 116 -5.22 -3.07 15.13
CA LEU A 116 -4.18 -4.08 15.37
C LEU A 116 -4.44 -5.33 14.50
N TYR A 117 -5.71 -5.62 14.25
CA TYR A 117 -6.09 -6.55 13.21
C TYR A 117 -6.12 -5.83 11.86
N ASN A 118 -5.03 -5.99 11.13
CA ASN A 118 -4.70 -5.25 9.91
C ASN A 118 -5.85 -5.03 8.91
N LYS A 119 -6.74 -6.01 8.69
CA LYS A 119 -7.83 -5.83 7.71
C LYS A 119 -8.89 -4.79 8.14
N ASN A 120 -9.02 -4.55 9.44
CA ASN A 120 -9.98 -3.58 9.98
C ASN A 120 -9.66 -2.13 9.56
N ILE A 121 -8.43 -1.86 9.12
CA ILE A 121 -8.05 -0.52 8.66
C ILE A 121 -8.92 -0.04 7.49
N ILE A 122 -9.43 -0.97 6.67
CA ILE A 122 -10.33 -0.65 5.56
C ILE A 122 -11.67 -0.11 6.08
N PHE A 123 -12.23 -0.71 7.14
CA PHE A 123 -13.44 -0.21 7.77
C PHE A 123 -13.24 1.17 8.39
N VAL A 124 -12.08 1.41 9.02
CA VAL A 124 -11.71 2.74 9.52
C VAL A 124 -11.60 3.75 8.36
N ALA A 125 -11.01 3.36 7.23
CA ALA A 125 -10.91 4.22 6.06
C ALA A 125 -12.29 4.65 5.52
N TYR A 126 -13.25 3.72 5.45
CA TYR A 126 -14.63 4.04 5.07
C TYR A 126 -15.35 4.87 6.13
N PHE A 127 -15.08 4.63 7.42
CA PHE A 127 -15.59 5.46 8.50
C PHE A 127 -15.15 6.92 8.36
N ILE A 128 -13.84 7.15 8.14
CA ILE A 128 -13.28 8.48 7.91
C ILE A 128 -13.82 9.08 6.62
N SER A 129 -13.99 8.27 5.57
CA SER A 129 -14.57 8.73 4.31
C SER A 129 -15.97 9.29 4.51
N ASN A 130 -16.80 8.65 5.33
CA ASN A 130 -18.12 9.18 5.69
C ASN A 130 -18.02 10.55 6.39
N LEU A 131 -17.08 10.70 7.35
CA LEU A 131 -16.85 11.98 8.03
C LEU A 131 -16.39 13.08 7.07
N ILE A 132 -15.53 12.75 6.10
CA ILE A 132 -15.09 13.65 5.01
C ILE A 132 -16.30 14.13 4.20
N GLN A 133 -17.16 13.21 3.75
CA GLN A 133 -18.34 13.56 2.96
C GLN A 133 -19.32 14.45 3.74
N ARG A 134 -19.48 14.19 5.04
CA ARG A 134 -20.31 14.99 5.96
C ARG A 134 -19.66 16.30 6.42
N ASN A 135 -18.43 16.59 5.98
CA ASN A 135 -17.66 17.75 6.42
C ASN A 135 -17.46 17.84 7.95
N ASN A 136 -17.38 16.70 8.63
CA ASN A 136 -17.23 16.68 10.08
C ASN A 136 -15.76 16.82 10.48
N LEU A 137 -15.22 18.03 10.28
CA LEU A 137 -13.84 18.38 10.59
C LEU A 137 -13.50 18.19 12.08
N ASN A 138 -14.43 18.48 12.98
CA ASN A 138 -14.19 18.34 14.42
C ASN A 138 -13.86 16.88 14.79
N THR A 139 -14.69 15.93 14.37
CA THR A 139 -14.44 14.50 14.64
C THR A 139 -13.20 14.00 13.91
N LEU A 140 -12.94 14.47 12.67
CA LEU A 140 -11.71 14.14 11.95
C LEU A 140 -10.45 14.59 12.71
N ASN A 141 -10.44 15.82 13.23
CA ASN A 141 -9.32 16.31 14.03
C ASN A 141 -9.11 15.48 15.29
N LYS A 142 -10.18 15.24 16.07
CA LYS A 142 -10.11 14.42 17.28
C LYS A 142 -9.56 13.02 17.01
N LEU A 143 -9.96 12.42 15.89
CA LEU A 143 -9.47 11.11 15.49
C LEU A 143 -7.98 11.15 15.12
N PHE A 144 -7.59 12.02 14.18
CA PHE A 144 -6.21 12.09 13.70
C PHE A 144 -5.24 12.56 14.78
N GLU A 145 -5.69 13.31 15.78
CA GLU A 145 -4.86 13.65 16.94
C GLU A 145 -4.38 12.40 17.71
N LYS A 146 -5.13 11.30 17.71
CA LYS A 146 -4.91 10.16 18.61
C LYS A 146 -4.85 8.77 17.96
N ILE A 147 -5.16 8.66 16.67
CA ILE A 147 -5.14 7.38 15.95
C ILE A 147 -3.70 6.89 15.72
N GLU A 148 -3.44 5.62 16.05
CA GLU A 148 -2.10 5.02 16.04
C GLU A 148 -1.81 4.26 14.73
N LEU A 149 -1.65 5.00 13.63
CA LEU A 149 -1.47 4.45 12.28
C LEU A 149 -0.07 3.88 12.00
N SER A 150 0.85 3.89 12.96
CA SER A 150 2.18 3.26 12.82
C SER A 150 2.16 1.74 13.02
N LYS A 151 1.07 1.19 13.57
CA LYS A 151 0.95 -0.25 13.89
C LYS A 151 0.52 -1.14 12.72
N PRO A 152 -0.43 -0.73 11.84
CA PRO A 152 -0.83 -1.55 10.70
C PRO A 152 0.32 -1.76 9.71
N LYS A 153 0.25 -2.85 8.95
CA LYS A 153 1.19 -3.16 7.87
C LYS A 153 1.14 -2.08 6.80
N PHE A 154 2.31 -1.78 6.23
CA PHE A 154 2.47 -0.80 5.15
C PHE A 154 1.49 -1.03 3.97
N SER A 155 1.35 -2.28 3.51
CA SER A 155 0.46 -2.64 2.40
C SER A 155 -1.02 -2.44 2.72
N GLU A 156 -1.42 -2.43 3.99
CA GLU A 156 -2.79 -2.14 4.41
C GLU A 156 -3.00 -0.64 4.61
N LEU A 157 -1.97 0.09 5.07
CA LEU A 157 -1.97 1.56 5.09
C LEU A 157 -2.07 2.16 3.68
N LEU A 158 -1.51 1.52 2.65
CA LEU A 158 -1.69 1.96 1.26
C LEU A 158 -3.18 1.90 0.84
N LYS A 159 -3.92 0.88 1.26
CA LYS A 159 -5.38 0.81 1.00
C LYS A 159 -6.11 1.93 1.73
N PHE A 160 -5.75 2.18 2.99
CA PHE A 160 -6.26 3.30 3.78
C PHE A 160 -6.03 4.64 3.06
N ALA A 161 -4.78 4.93 2.69
CA ALA A 161 -4.39 6.17 2.01
C ALA A 161 -5.16 6.37 0.70
N THR A 162 -5.34 5.28 -0.07
CA THR A 162 -6.10 5.27 -1.31
C THR A 162 -7.56 5.65 -1.08
N ILE A 163 -8.25 4.97 -0.14
CA ILE A 163 -9.66 5.24 0.17
C ILE A 163 -9.85 6.69 0.64
N ILE A 164 -9.00 7.17 1.56
CA ILE A 164 -9.10 8.54 2.09
C ILE A 164 -8.87 9.58 0.98
N THR A 165 -7.80 9.42 0.19
CA THR A 165 -7.47 10.37 -0.88
C THR A 165 -8.61 10.47 -1.90
N HIS A 166 -9.16 9.34 -2.34
CA HIS A 166 -10.28 9.32 -3.29
C HIS A 166 -11.57 9.87 -2.68
N SER A 167 -11.80 9.68 -1.37
CA SER A 167 -12.92 10.34 -0.69
C SER A 167 -12.75 11.86 -0.64
N ILE A 168 -11.53 12.37 -0.48
CA ILE A 168 -11.29 13.81 -0.53
C ILE A 168 -11.44 14.34 -1.97
N TYR A 169 -10.94 13.62 -2.96
CA TYR A 169 -11.00 14.02 -4.38
C TYR A 169 -12.40 13.96 -4.99
N SER A 170 -13.32 13.19 -4.42
CA SER A 170 -14.73 13.22 -4.84
C SER A 170 -15.43 14.54 -4.48
N LEU A 171 -14.81 15.36 -3.61
CA LEU A 171 -15.26 16.72 -3.32
C LEU A 171 -14.71 17.72 -4.35
N ASN A 172 -15.33 18.89 -4.43
CA ASN A 172 -14.73 19.99 -5.19
C ASN A 172 -13.38 20.43 -4.57
N GLU A 173 -12.48 20.94 -5.41
CA GLU A 173 -11.10 21.26 -5.02
C GLU A 173 -11.02 22.20 -3.80
N LYS A 174 -11.90 23.21 -3.72
CA LYS A 174 -11.93 24.15 -2.59
C LYS A 174 -12.20 23.43 -1.26
N ARG A 175 -13.19 22.52 -1.23
CA ARG A 175 -13.50 21.72 -0.03
C ARG A 175 -12.38 20.75 0.29
N ALA A 176 -11.82 20.08 -0.72
CA ALA A 176 -10.70 19.17 -0.53
C ALA A 176 -9.50 19.87 0.13
N LEU A 177 -9.12 21.06 -0.36
CA LEU A 177 -8.00 21.83 0.21
C LEU A 177 -8.28 22.33 1.64
N ILE A 178 -9.52 22.65 1.99
CA ILE A 178 -9.90 22.98 3.38
C ILE A 178 -9.63 21.79 4.30
N ILE A 179 -10.05 20.57 3.90
CA ILE A 179 -9.82 19.35 4.68
C ILE A 179 -8.34 19.07 4.84
N TYR A 180 -7.56 19.11 3.74
CA TYR A 180 -6.11 18.93 3.82
C TYR A 180 -5.46 19.97 4.72
N SER A 181 -5.79 21.25 4.56
CA SER A 181 -5.21 22.32 5.36
C SER A 181 -5.48 22.15 6.85
N ASP A 182 -6.65 21.63 7.22
CA ASP A 182 -7.01 21.45 8.62
C ASP A 182 -6.37 20.21 9.25
N LEU A 183 -6.17 19.14 8.46
CA LEU A 183 -5.66 17.85 8.97
C LEU A 183 -4.14 17.67 8.83
N ILE A 184 -3.45 18.37 7.93
CA ILE A 184 -1.98 18.23 7.68
C ILE A 184 -1.12 18.44 8.93
N LYS A 185 -1.61 19.22 9.90
CA LYS A 185 -0.93 19.44 11.19
C LYS A 185 -0.76 18.13 11.99
N HIS A 186 -1.68 17.18 11.81
CA HIS A 186 -1.62 15.87 12.47
C HIS A 186 -0.66 14.95 11.73
N GLU A 187 0.37 14.46 12.42
CA GLU A 187 1.36 13.54 11.86
C GLU A 187 0.70 12.27 11.31
N SER A 188 -0.26 11.71 12.05
CA SER A 188 -1.00 10.51 11.65
C SER A 188 -1.68 10.71 10.28
N PHE A 189 -2.29 11.86 10.00
CA PHE A 189 -2.90 12.16 8.70
C PHE A 189 -1.83 12.41 7.64
N ARG A 190 -0.89 13.31 7.91
CA ARG A 190 0.15 13.72 6.95
C ARG A 190 0.97 12.52 6.46
N ASN A 191 1.39 11.65 7.36
CA ASN A 191 2.25 10.50 7.04
C ASN A 191 1.48 9.32 6.43
N SER A 192 0.20 9.14 6.75
CA SER A 192 -0.59 8.01 6.26
C SER A 192 -1.43 8.31 5.03
N VAL A 193 -1.58 9.59 4.65
CA VAL A 193 -2.41 9.99 3.50
C VAL A 193 -1.56 10.68 2.43
N PRO A 194 -1.24 11.98 2.47
CA PRO A 194 -0.60 12.65 1.32
C PRO A 194 0.88 12.31 1.15
N LEU A 195 1.62 11.88 2.19
CA LEU A 195 3.01 11.43 2.02
C LEU A 195 3.12 9.96 1.62
N LEU A 196 2.04 9.19 1.81
CA LEU A 196 1.98 7.76 1.47
C LEU A 196 1.36 7.51 0.09
N TYR A 197 0.30 8.23 -0.27
CA TYR A 197 -0.36 8.16 -1.58
C TYR A 197 0.25 9.19 -2.54
N ILE A 198 1.26 8.77 -3.30
CA ILE A 198 2.02 9.65 -4.19
C ILE A 198 1.31 9.77 -5.54
N ASP A 199 0.50 10.81 -5.70
CA ASP A 199 -0.37 10.97 -6.86
C ASP A 199 0.31 11.71 -8.03
N TYR A 200 0.96 10.95 -8.90
CA TYR A 200 1.57 11.49 -10.11
C TYR A 200 0.55 12.08 -11.09
N SER A 201 -0.65 11.50 -11.15
CA SER A 201 -1.73 11.93 -12.05
C SER A 201 -2.19 13.35 -11.78
N HIS A 202 -2.23 13.75 -10.51
CA HIS A 202 -2.61 15.11 -10.11
C HIS A 202 -1.43 15.93 -9.58
N LEU A 203 -0.18 15.54 -9.89
CA LEU A 203 1.02 16.29 -9.49
C LEU A 203 1.10 17.69 -10.12
N ARG A 204 0.43 17.95 -11.25
CA ARG A 204 0.24 19.30 -11.79
C ARG A 204 -0.88 20.08 -11.07
N GLY A 205 -1.81 19.38 -10.43
CA GLY A 205 -3.06 19.90 -9.90
C GLY A 205 -3.13 19.88 -8.38
N ILE A 206 -4.23 19.30 -7.87
CA ILE A 206 -4.56 19.33 -6.45
C ILE A 206 -3.46 18.72 -5.55
N TYR A 207 -2.80 17.64 -5.98
CA TYR A 207 -1.77 17.01 -5.17
C TYR A 207 -0.58 17.94 -4.92
N PHE A 208 -0.15 18.73 -5.91
CA PHE A 208 0.92 19.71 -5.67
C PHE A 208 0.49 20.89 -4.79
N LYS A 209 -0.79 21.28 -4.83
CA LYS A 209 -1.34 22.24 -3.85
C LYS A 209 -1.27 21.67 -2.43
N VAL A 210 -1.56 20.38 -2.25
CA VAL A 210 -1.39 19.67 -0.98
C VAL A 210 0.08 19.63 -0.53
N LEU A 211 1.02 19.33 -1.42
CA LEU A 211 2.46 19.39 -1.13
C LEU A 211 2.91 20.79 -0.69
N THR A 212 2.31 21.85 -1.26
CA THR A 212 2.56 23.24 -0.85
C THR A 212 2.06 23.52 0.56
N LEU A 213 0.92 22.95 0.97
CA LEU A 213 0.44 23.01 2.35
C LEU A 213 1.41 22.27 3.30
N ILE A 214 1.88 21.08 2.93
CA ILE A 214 2.88 20.34 3.72
C ILE A 214 4.16 21.16 3.90
N LYS A 215 4.66 21.80 2.83
CA LYS A 215 5.84 22.67 2.90
C LYS A 215 5.68 23.82 3.90
N LYS A 216 4.46 24.34 4.04
CA LYS A 216 4.15 25.47 4.92
C LYS A 216 4.03 25.02 6.38
N GLU A 217 3.41 23.87 6.62
CA GLU A 217 2.98 23.45 7.96
C GLU A 217 3.90 22.39 8.60
N SER A 218 4.61 21.56 7.83
CA SER A 218 5.43 20.49 8.39
C SER A 218 6.79 21.00 8.88
N PRO A 219 7.16 20.73 10.16
CA PRO A 219 8.49 21.01 10.67
C PRO A 219 9.50 19.90 10.35
N ILE A 220 9.06 18.81 9.72
CA ILE A 220 9.86 17.58 9.56
C ILE A 220 10.73 17.68 8.30
N GLU A 221 12.04 17.52 8.48
CA GLU A 221 13.03 17.64 7.40
C GLU A 221 12.78 16.67 6.23
N SER A 222 12.39 15.42 6.52
CA SER A 222 12.06 14.43 5.48
C SER A 222 10.85 14.82 4.64
N ASP A 223 9.85 15.46 5.23
CA ASP A 223 8.64 15.91 4.53
C ASP A 223 9.00 17.04 3.57
N LEU A 224 9.77 18.02 4.05
CA LEU A 224 10.24 19.15 3.24
C LEU A 224 11.15 18.68 2.10
N PHE A 225 12.01 17.71 2.38
CA PHE A 225 12.87 17.07 1.39
C PHE A 225 12.06 16.33 0.32
N PHE A 226 11.05 15.56 0.72
CA PHE A 226 10.10 14.92 -0.20
C PHE A 226 9.39 15.95 -1.08
N VAL A 227 8.86 17.03 -0.50
CA VAL A 227 8.17 18.08 -1.29
C VAL A 227 9.12 18.74 -2.29
N ALA A 228 10.38 19.00 -1.92
CA ALA A 228 11.38 19.55 -2.83
C ALA A 228 11.63 18.63 -4.03
N LEU A 229 11.77 17.32 -3.77
CA LEU A 229 11.93 16.31 -4.82
C LEU A 229 10.69 16.21 -5.72
N MET A 230 9.49 16.18 -5.15
CA MET A 230 8.26 16.12 -5.95
C MET A 230 8.05 17.37 -6.80
N ASN A 231 8.45 18.55 -6.31
CA ASN A 231 8.46 19.77 -7.11
C ASN A 231 9.44 19.65 -8.29
N PHE A 232 10.63 19.08 -8.09
CA PHE A 232 11.56 18.80 -9.18
C PHE A 232 10.95 17.84 -10.21
N TYR A 233 10.38 16.71 -9.77
CA TYR A 233 9.73 15.73 -10.63
C TYR A 233 8.65 16.38 -11.50
N ARG A 234 7.81 17.22 -10.89
CA ARG A 234 6.78 17.99 -11.61
C ARG A 234 7.42 18.82 -12.72
N GLN A 235 8.43 19.62 -12.40
CA GLN A 235 9.07 20.49 -13.39
C GLN A 235 9.74 19.69 -14.51
N PHE A 236 10.48 18.64 -14.17
CA PHE A 236 11.18 17.80 -15.14
C PHE A 236 10.24 17.17 -16.16
N TYR A 237 9.18 16.49 -15.69
CA TYR A 237 8.25 15.81 -16.59
C TYR A 237 7.36 16.78 -17.38
N MET A 238 7.10 17.97 -16.85
CA MET A 238 6.37 19.04 -17.53
C MET A 238 7.23 19.85 -18.51
N GLY A 239 8.50 19.48 -18.74
CA GLY A 239 9.41 20.21 -19.63
C GLY A 239 9.81 21.59 -19.11
N GLY A 240 9.71 21.82 -17.81
CA GLY A 240 10.18 23.05 -17.15
C GLY A 240 11.70 23.11 -17.02
N ASN A 241 12.24 24.32 -16.80
CA ASN A 241 13.68 24.49 -16.56
C ASN A 241 14.08 23.96 -15.16
N CYS A 242 15.01 23.00 -15.14
CA CYS A 242 15.54 22.37 -13.93
C CYS A 242 16.96 22.84 -13.54
N GLU A 243 17.61 23.70 -14.32
CA GLU A 243 19.05 24.04 -14.23
C GLU A 243 19.50 24.63 -12.88
N ASN A 244 18.58 25.14 -12.05
CA ASN A 244 18.88 25.74 -10.74
C ASN A 244 18.28 24.99 -9.54
N HIS A 245 17.83 23.74 -9.70
CA HIS A 245 17.18 22.97 -8.64
C HIS A 245 18.17 22.08 -7.88
N GLU A 246 19.21 22.66 -7.26
CA GLU A 246 20.13 21.87 -6.44
C GLU A 246 19.51 21.53 -5.07
N ILE A 247 19.05 20.28 -4.93
CA ILE A 247 18.55 19.75 -3.66
C ILE A 247 19.71 19.10 -2.90
N LYS A 248 20.04 19.68 -1.73
CA LYS A 248 21.11 19.18 -0.87
C LYS A 248 20.69 17.91 -0.13
N ARG A 249 21.62 16.95 -0.01
CA ARG A 249 21.44 15.73 0.80
C ARG A 249 21.35 16.10 2.30
N PRO A 250 20.26 15.76 3.01
CA PRO A 250 20.13 15.97 4.45
C PRO A 250 21.17 15.20 5.27
N LYS A 251 21.49 15.69 6.49
CA LYS A 251 22.49 15.04 7.37
C LYS A 251 22.06 13.66 7.86
N ASN A 252 20.77 13.50 8.12
CA ASN A 252 20.10 12.28 8.59
C ASN A 252 19.59 11.40 7.42
N PHE A 253 20.01 11.64 6.18
CA PHE A 253 19.47 10.95 5.00
C PHE A 253 19.52 9.41 5.09
N SER A 254 20.48 8.84 5.82
CA SER A 254 20.56 7.39 6.03
C SER A 254 19.36 6.80 6.78
N THR A 255 18.64 7.59 7.57
CA THR A 255 17.46 7.15 8.34
C THR A 255 16.15 7.29 7.57
N PHE A 256 16.19 7.84 6.35
CA PHE A 256 14.98 8.07 5.56
C PHE A 256 14.45 6.76 4.97
N ASN A 257 13.16 6.77 4.59
CA ASN A 257 12.54 5.66 3.89
C ASN A 257 13.27 5.37 2.55
N GLU A 258 13.39 4.09 2.19
CA GLU A 258 14.13 3.65 1.01
C GLU A 258 13.59 4.22 -0.31
N VAL A 259 12.26 4.38 -0.44
CA VAL A 259 11.64 5.00 -1.62
C VAL A 259 12.04 6.48 -1.72
N LEU A 260 12.10 7.20 -0.59
CA LEU A 260 12.53 8.60 -0.57
C LEU A 260 14.01 8.75 -0.93
N LYS A 261 14.86 7.82 -0.47
CA LYS A 261 16.26 7.76 -0.91
C LYS A 261 16.34 7.50 -2.42
N GLY A 262 15.60 6.52 -2.92
CA GLY A 262 15.50 6.22 -4.36
C GLY A 262 15.08 7.44 -5.19
N ARG A 263 14.09 8.19 -4.71
CA ARG A 263 13.63 9.44 -5.32
C ARG A 263 14.73 10.52 -5.40
N PHE A 264 15.60 10.61 -4.39
CA PHE A 264 16.74 11.51 -4.45
C PHE A 264 17.78 11.11 -5.51
N TYR A 265 18.11 9.83 -5.63
CA TYR A 265 19.02 9.36 -6.70
C TYR A 265 18.40 9.56 -8.08
N SER A 266 17.09 9.35 -8.19
CA SER A 266 16.33 9.59 -9.41
C SER A 266 16.36 11.06 -9.82
N TYR A 267 16.22 11.98 -8.86
CA TYR A 267 16.45 13.40 -9.08
C TYR A 267 17.86 13.67 -9.63
N LYS A 268 18.92 13.11 -9.02
CA LYS A 268 20.30 13.29 -9.50
C LYS A 268 20.48 12.76 -10.93
N ILE A 269 19.89 11.60 -11.25
CA ILE A 269 19.91 10.98 -12.58
C ILE A 269 19.20 11.87 -13.61
N MET A 270 18.02 12.41 -13.26
CA MET A 270 17.24 13.26 -14.16
C MET A 270 17.88 14.63 -14.37
N LEU A 271 18.53 15.18 -13.34
CA LEU A 271 19.22 16.46 -13.40
C LEU A 271 20.52 16.38 -14.22
N SER A 272 21.22 15.24 -14.19
CA SER A 272 22.49 15.12 -14.89
C SER A 272 22.33 15.07 -16.41
N SER A 273 23.24 15.70 -17.14
CA SER A 273 23.33 15.52 -18.60
C SER A 273 23.83 14.12 -18.94
N VAL A 274 24.82 13.63 -18.18
CA VAL A 274 25.40 12.29 -18.23
C VAL A 274 25.58 11.78 -16.79
N ILE A 275 25.28 10.51 -16.55
CA ILE A 275 25.56 9.88 -15.25
C ILE A 275 27.06 9.57 -15.15
N ASP A 276 27.77 10.31 -14.30
CA ASP A 276 29.19 10.07 -14.04
C ASP A 276 29.45 8.80 -13.19
N SER A 277 30.72 8.40 -13.13
CA SER A 277 31.15 7.23 -12.37
C SER A 277 30.87 7.35 -10.86
N SER A 278 30.91 8.56 -10.31
CA SER A 278 30.71 8.79 -8.88
C SER A 278 29.26 8.55 -8.48
N LEU A 279 28.31 9.13 -9.22
CA LEU A 279 26.87 8.91 -9.01
C LEU A 279 26.51 7.43 -9.20
N LYS A 280 27.09 6.78 -10.21
CA LYS A 280 26.89 5.35 -10.43
C LYS A 280 27.42 4.49 -9.29
N GLU A 281 28.62 4.75 -8.79
CA GLU A 281 29.18 4.03 -7.64
C GLU A 281 28.35 4.24 -6.38
N GLU A 282 27.90 5.48 -6.14
CA GLU A 282 27.02 5.83 -5.02
C GLU A 282 25.71 5.04 -5.09
N LEU A 283 25.07 5.01 -6.27
CA LEU A 283 23.84 4.25 -6.52
C LEU A 283 24.00 2.76 -6.20
N PHE A 284 25.04 2.12 -6.75
CA PHE A 284 25.28 0.69 -6.53
C PHE A 284 25.71 0.36 -5.10
N LYS A 285 26.28 1.33 -4.38
CA LYS A 285 26.62 1.18 -2.97
C LYS A 285 25.36 1.19 -2.11
N GLU A 286 24.43 2.13 -2.34
CA GLU A 286 23.17 2.19 -1.59
C GLU A 286 22.32 0.93 -1.80
N CYS A 287 22.27 0.35 -3.01
CA CYS A 287 21.58 -0.92 -3.26
C CYS A 287 22.11 -2.11 -2.42
N LYS A 288 23.32 -2.04 -1.86
CA LYS A 288 23.84 -3.13 -0.99
C LYS A 288 23.27 -3.08 0.43
N THR A 289 22.76 -1.93 0.85
CA THR A 289 22.28 -1.69 2.22
C THR A 289 20.79 -1.41 2.29
N ALA A 290 20.22 -0.89 1.20
CA ALA A 290 18.80 -0.59 1.08
C ALA A 290 17.97 -1.86 0.86
N LYS A 291 16.66 -1.77 1.16
CA LYS A 291 15.69 -2.71 0.62
C LYS A 291 15.52 -2.41 -0.88
N VAL A 292 16.15 -3.23 -1.71
CA VAL A 292 16.41 -2.93 -3.13
C VAL A 292 15.14 -2.64 -3.91
N ASN A 293 14.08 -3.44 -3.74
CA ASN A 293 12.82 -3.23 -4.46
C ASN A 293 12.21 -1.84 -4.19
N MET A 294 12.16 -1.41 -2.92
CA MET A 294 11.64 -0.08 -2.54
C MET A 294 12.56 1.06 -3.02
N PHE A 295 13.87 0.87 -2.94
CA PHE A 295 14.83 1.88 -3.40
C PHE A 295 14.75 2.08 -4.92
N LEU A 296 14.62 0.98 -5.68
CA LEU A 296 14.63 1.00 -7.14
C LEU A 296 13.29 1.41 -7.78
N GLU A 297 12.21 1.47 -6.99
CA GLU A 297 10.87 1.88 -7.42
C GLU A 297 10.89 3.23 -8.17
N GLU A 298 11.72 4.17 -7.71
CA GLU A 298 11.88 5.49 -8.35
C GLU A 298 13.08 5.55 -9.31
N VAL A 299 14.16 4.81 -8.99
CA VAL A 299 15.41 4.84 -9.76
C VAL A 299 15.21 4.26 -11.16
N ILE A 300 14.52 3.12 -11.28
CA ILE A 300 14.31 2.48 -12.58
C ILE A 300 13.58 3.41 -13.56
N PRO A 301 12.43 4.02 -13.21
CA PRO A 301 11.78 5.03 -14.04
C PRO A 301 12.72 6.17 -14.48
N SER A 302 13.59 6.67 -13.59
CA SER A 302 14.54 7.72 -13.93
C SER A 302 15.60 7.28 -14.95
N LEU A 303 16.09 6.04 -14.86
CA LEU A 303 17.01 5.47 -15.84
C LEU A 303 16.31 5.22 -17.18
N LEU A 304 15.05 4.80 -17.15
CA LEU A 304 14.23 4.59 -18.34
C LEU A 304 14.00 5.89 -19.11
N ILE A 305 13.58 6.96 -18.44
CA ILE A 305 13.31 8.24 -19.10
C ILE A 305 14.59 8.88 -19.64
N LYS A 306 15.74 8.62 -19.01
CA LYS A 306 17.06 9.05 -19.46
C LYS A 306 17.73 8.10 -20.47
N GLU A 307 17.10 6.97 -20.79
CA GLU A 307 17.61 5.95 -21.71
C GLU A 307 18.98 5.36 -21.29
N GLU A 308 19.22 5.25 -19.98
CA GLU A 308 20.47 4.79 -19.37
C GLU A 308 20.54 3.25 -19.28
N TYR A 309 20.28 2.59 -20.41
CA TYR A 309 20.06 1.14 -20.46
C TYR A 309 21.27 0.32 -20.04
N LYS A 310 22.49 0.80 -20.28
CA LYS A 310 23.72 0.12 -19.82
C LYS A 310 23.83 0.07 -18.29
N ILE A 311 23.32 1.08 -17.59
CA ILE A 311 23.28 1.09 -16.13
C ILE A 311 22.15 0.20 -15.65
N LEU A 312 20.99 0.27 -16.31
CA LEU A 312 19.84 -0.57 -16.01
C LEU A 312 20.16 -2.07 -16.14
N THR A 313 20.83 -2.51 -17.22
CA THR A 313 21.31 -3.89 -17.38
C THR A 313 22.22 -4.31 -16.23
N LYS A 314 23.20 -3.47 -15.86
CA LYS A 314 24.11 -3.78 -14.75
C LYS A 314 23.41 -3.87 -13.39
N LEU A 315 22.34 -3.08 -13.18
CA LEU A 315 21.51 -3.18 -11.98
C LEU A 315 20.72 -4.48 -11.99
N SER A 316 20.05 -4.80 -13.10
CA SER A 316 19.31 -6.04 -13.31
C SER A 316 20.17 -7.27 -13.07
N ASP A 317 21.35 -7.36 -13.69
CA ASP A 317 22.23 -8.52 -13.57
C ASP A 317 22.69 -8.77 -12.13
N LYS A 318 22.84 -7.68 -11.35
CA LYS A 318 23.38 -7.76 -9.99
C LYS A 318 22.32 -7.97 -8.93
N PHE A 319 21.11 -7.46 -9.15
CA PHE A 319 20.07 -7.38 -8.14
C PHE A 319 18.73 -8.03 -8.56
N TYR A 320 18.75 -8.88 -9.59
CA TYR A 320 17.57 -9.50 -10.18
C TYR A 320 16.61 -10.10 -9.14
N GLU A 321 17.13 -10.93 -8.23
CA GLU A 321 16.31 -11.62 -7.22
C GLU A 321 15.69 -10.64 -6.22
N GLN A 322 16.46 -9.65 -5.76
CA GLN A 322 15.99 -8.66 -4.80
C GLN A 322 14.98 -7.67 -5.40
N ILE A 323 14.97 -7.52 -6.73
CA ILE A 323 13.98 -6.69 -7.42
C ILE A 323 12.63 -7.41 -7.50
N PHE A 324 12.63 -8.73 -7.76
CA PHE A 324 11.41 -9.53 -7.91
C PHE A 324 10.86 -10.10 -6.59
N GLU A 325 11.42 -9.73 -5.44
CA GLU A 325 10.90 -10.13 -4.14
C GLU A 325 9.46 -9.59 -3.96
N SER A 326 8.48 -10.49 -3.95
CA SER A 326 7.04 -10.20 -3.91
C SER A 326 6.38 -10.92 -2.72
N ASP A 327 6.07 -10.17 -1.68
CA ASP A 327 5.39 -10.64 -0.46
C ASP A 327 3.99 -10.04 -0.29
N ASN A 328 3.65 -8.99 -1.04
CA ASN A 328 2.45 -8.17 -0.86
C ASN A 328 1.76 -7.83 -2.18
N TRP A 329 0.47 -7.47 -2.10
CA TRP A 329 -0.29 -7.03 -3.27
C TRP A 329 0.26 -5.74 -3.90
N SER A 330 0.92 -4.86 -3.14
CA SER A 330 1.54 -3.63 -3.66
C SER A 330 2.76 -3.91 -4.55
N ASP A 331 3.31 -5.13 -4.50
CA ASP A 331 4.53 -5.47 -5.24
C ASP A 331 4.28 -5.61 -6.76
N TYR A 332 3.00 -5.59 -7.20
CA TYR A 332 2.64 -5.54 -8.62
C TYR A 332 3.15 -4.28 -9.33
N THR A 333 3.25 -3.15 -8.64
CA THR A 333 3.78 -1.91 -9.24
C THR A 333 5.27 -2.02 -9.50
N MET A 334 6.05 -2.48 -8.51
CA MET A 334 7.48 -2.72 -8.72
C MET A 334 7.73 -3.79 -9.79
N SER A 335 6.92 -4.86 -9.78
CA SER A 335 6.99 -5.89 -10.82
C SER A 335 6.73 -5.32 -12.22
N SER A 336 5.74 -4.44 -12.35
CA SER A 336 5.41 -3.77 -13.62
C SER A 336 6.53 -2.84 -14.07
N ILE A 337 7.07 -2.02 -13.16
CA ILE A 337 8.24 -1.16 -13.40
C ILE A 337 9.40 -2.00 -13.93
N TYR A 338 9.67 -3.14 -13.31
CA TYR A 338 10.80 -3.96 -13.68
C TYR A 338 10.59 -4.73 -14.99
N LEU A 339 9.39 -5.24 -15.27
CA LEU A 339 9.07 -5.84 -16.56
C LEU A 339 9.22 -4.83 -17.71
N ILE A 340 8.81 -3.57 -17.51
CA ILE A 340 9.05 -2.48 -18.47
C ILE A 340 10.57 -2.22 -18.64
N ALA A 341 11.34 -2.30 -17.56
CA ALA A 341 12.80 -2.21 -17.62
C ALA A 341 13.44 -3.34 -18.44
N LEU A 342 13.03 -4.59 -18.20
CA LEU A 342 13.50 -5.75 -18.95
C LEU A 342 13.10 -5.66 -20.44
N ALA A 343 11.91 -5.16 -20.74
CA ALA A 343 11.49 -4.90 -22.11
C ALA A 343 12.42 -3.91 -22.80
N ASN A 344 12.77 -2.79 -22.14
CA ASN A 344 13.70 -1.81 -22.68
C ASN A 344 15.14 -2.32 -22.81
N ILE A 345 15.64 -3.11 -21.85
CA ILE A 345 16.98 -3.73 -21.94
C ILE A 345 17.07 -4.63 -23.18
N ASN A 346 16.04 -5.46 -23.39
CA ASN A 346 15.99 -6.37 -24.54
C ASN A 346 15.80 -5.61 -25.86
N TRP A 347 14.96 -4.58 -25.87
CA TRP A 347 14.81 -3.68 -27.02
C TRP A 347 16.15 -3.04 -27.40
N TYR A 348 16.87 -2.48 -26.42
CA TYR A 348 18.19 -1.86 -26.63
C TYR A 348 19.24 -2.87 -27.13
N SER A 349 19.11 -4.14 -26.75
CA SER A 349 19.97 -5.24 -27.19
C SER A 349 19.52 -5.89 -28.51
N ASN A 350 18.52 -5.30 -29.19
CA ASN A 350 17.91 -5.80 -30.43
C ASN A 350 17.26 -7.19 -30.31
N ASN A 351 16.87 -7.60 -29.09
CA ASN A 351 16.12 -8.83 -28.84
C ASN A 351 14.61 -8.55 -28.72
N ILE A 352 13.98 -8.27 -29.86
CA ILE A 352 12.62 -7.73 -29.93
C ILE A 352 11.56 -8.70 -29.42
N SER A 353 11.69 -10.00 -29.74
CA SER A 353 10.77 -11.04 -29.27
C SER A 353 10.71 -11.10 -27.74
N THR A 354 11.87 -11.10 -27.06
CA THR A 354 11.93 -11.06 -25.60
C THR A 354 11.46 -9.71 -25.05
N ALA A 355 11.75 -8.59 -25.72
CA ALA A 355 11.26 -7.28 -25.30
C ALA A 355 9.72 -7.24 -25.27
N LYS A 356 9.08 -7.75 -26.32
CA LYS A 356 7.63 -7.87 -26.42
C LYS A 356 7.05 -8.80 -25.37
N GLY A 357 7.63 -9.99 -25.20
CA GLY A 357 7.20 -10.95 -24.18
C GLY A 357 7.25 -10.36 -22.76
N ASN A 358 8.32 -9.63 -22.41
CA ASN A 358 8.41 -8.95 -21.11
C ASN A 358 7.34 -7.87 -20.95
N LEU A 359 7.05 -7.09 -22.00
CA LEU A 359 6.05 -6.03 -21.95
C LEU A 359 4.62 -6.61 -21.84
N GLU A 360 4.34 -7.73 -22.49
CA GLU A 360 3.04 -8.44 -22.42
C GLU A 360 2.74 -9.02 -21.04
N LEU A 361 3.76 -9.29 -20.22
CA LEU A 361 3.60 -9.74 -18.83
C LEU A 361 3.18 -8.61 -17.87
N VAL A 362 3.26 -7.35 -18.29
CA VAL A 362 2.86 -6.20 -17.45
C VAL A 362 1.33 -6.19 -17.31
N VAL A 363 0.85 -6.28 -16.07
CA VAL A 363 -0.59 -6.20 -15.75
C VAL A 363 -0.89 -4.82 -15.17
N LEU A 364 -1.12 -3.84 -16.03
CA LEU A 364 -1.35 -2.44 -15.63
C LEU A 364 -2.53 -2.30 -14.65
N GLU A 365 -3.56 -3.12 -14.77
CA GLU A 365 -4.76 -3.09 -13.91
C GLU A 365 -4.45 -3.44 -12.44
N LYS A 366 -3.27 -4.01 -12.16
CA LYS A 366 -2.82 -4.34 -10.80
C LYS A 366 -1.82 -3.32 -10.23
N VAL A 367 -1.39 -2.33 -11.01
CA VAL A 367 -0.58 -1.20 -10.53
C VAL A 367 -1.45 -0.35 -9.60
N GLU A 368 -0.88 0.15 -8.49
CA GLU A 368 -1.67 0.97 -7.57
C GLU A 368 -2.17 2.24 -8.26
N LEU A 369 -3.36 2.70 -7.84
CA LEU A 369 -4.02 3.85 -8.45
C LEU A 369 -3.14 5.12 -8.46
N SER A 370 -2.30 5.31 -7.44
CA SER A 370 -1.35 6.45 -7.34
C SER A 370 -0.27 6.44 -8.44
N TYR A 371 0.10 5.26 -8.92
CA TYR A 371 1.16 5.04 -9.90
C TYR A 371 0.64 4.65 -11.30
N TYR A 372 -0.63 4.25 -11.43
CA TYR A 372 -1.20 3.71 -12.67
C TYR A 372 -0.90 4.57 -13.90
N ASP A 373 -1.25 5.85 -13.90
CA ASP A 373 -1.02 6.70 -15.08
C ASP A 373 0.47 6.93 -15.31
N TYR A 374 1.27 7.04 -14.25
CA TYR A 374 2.71 7.24 -14.34
C TYR A 374 3.42 6.05 -14.97
N ILE A 375 3.12 4.83 -14.54
CA ILE A 375 3.70 3.60 -15.09
C ILE A 375 3.16 3.33 -16.51
N SER A 376 1.89 3.68 -16.76
CA SER A 376 1.32 3.58 -18.11
C SER A 376 2.07 4.43 -19.12
N LEU A 377 2.56 5.63 -18.76
CA LEU A 377 3.38 6.46 -19.65
C LEU A 377 4.63 5.70 -20.14
N PHE A 378 5.36 5.04 -19.23
CA PHE A 378 6.53 4.23 -19.58
C PHE A 378 6.16 2.98 -20.39
N TYR A 379 5.04 2.33 -20.04
CA TYR A 379 4.55 1.16 -20.76
C TYR A 379 4.29 1.51 -22.24
N TYR A 380 3.51 2.56 -22.51
CA TYR A 380 3.18 2.94 -23.89
C TYR A 380 4.38 3.54 -24.63
N GLN A 381 5.26 4.28 -23.95
CA GLN A 381 6.54 4.70 -24.53
C GLN A 381 7.37 3.50 -25.01
N THR A 382 7.43 2.44 -24.20
CA THR A 382 8.15 1.20 -24.54
C THR A 382 7.47 0.46 -25.69
N LYS A 383 6.14 0.43 -25.70
CA LYS A 383 5.36 -0.19 -26.78
C LYS A 383 5.61 0.48 -28.13
N ILE A 384 5.66 1.82 -28.16
CA ILE A 384 6.00 2.61 -29.36
C ILE A 384 7.41 2.26 -29.85
N LYS A 385 8.39 2.16 -28.94
CA LYS A 385 9.77 1.77 -29.28
C LYS A 385 9.85 0.39 -29.94
N ILE A 386 9.12 -0.59 -29.41
CA ILE A 386 9.08 -1.95 -29.95
C ILE A 386 8.39 -1.96 -31.33
N SER A 387 7.19 -1.38 -31.44
CA SER A 387 6.44 -1.40 -32.69
C SER A 387 7.14 -0.62 -33.82
N HIS A 388 7.93 0.42 -33.48
CA HIS A 388 8.78 1.11 -34.43
C HIS A 388 9.80 0.18 -35.10
N LEU A 389 10.50 -0.66 -34.32
CA LEU A 389 11.48 -1.61 -34.87
C LEU A 389 10.81 -2.76 -35.63
N GLU A 390 9.59 -3.13 -35.24
CA GLU A 390 8.79 -4.13 -35.96
C GLU A 390 8.15 -3.58 -37.26
N ASN A 391 8.22 -2.27 -37.51
CA ASN A 391 7.44 -1.58 -38.55
C ASN A 391 5.92 -1.86 -38.46
N ASP A 392 5.40 -1.93 -37.24
CA ASP A 392 3.96 -2.10 -36.96
C ASP A 392 3.28 -0.73 -36.76
N ASP A 393 2.85 -0.13 -37.87
CA ASP A 393 2.22 1.19 -37.91
C ASP A 393 0.95 1.26 -37.06
N ILE A 394 0.13 0.21 -37.07
CA ILE A 394 -1.16 0.17 -36.38
C ILE A 394 -0.94 0.22 -34.87
N THR A 395 -0.06 -0.65 -34.34
CA THR A 395 0.24 -0.66 -32.90
C THR A 395 0.99 0.60 -32.48
N ASN A 396 1.89 1.12 -33.32
CA ASN A 396 2.63 2.36 -33.05
C ASN A 396 1.68 3.56 -32.90
N ALA A 397 0.81 3.78 -33.89
CA ALA A 397 -0.16 4.87 -33.87
C ALA A 397 -1.16 4.73 -32.71
N ALA A 398 -1.71 3.54 -32.48
CA ALA A 398 -2.63 3.30 -31.38
C ALA A 398 -1.98 3.55 -30.00
N SER A 399 -0.74 3.11 -29.82
CA SER A 399 0.01 3.33 -28.57
C SER A 399 0.33 4.80 -28.34
N PHE A 400 0.68 5.54 -29.41
CA PHE A 400 0.92 6.98 -29.32
C PHE A 400 -0.34 7.76 -28.94
N LEU A 401 -1.50 7.44 -29.51
CA LEU A 401 -2.78 8.06 -29.14
C LEU A 401 -3.13 7.85 -27.65
N ILE A 402 -2.80 6.68 -27.09
CA ILE A 402 -3.00 6.43 -25.66
C ILE A 402 -2.00 7.24 -24.83
N LEU A 403 -0.73 7.30 -25.26
CA LEU A 403 0.28 8.13 -24.61
C LEU A 403 -0.13 9.61 -24.58
N GLU A 404 -0.68 10.15 -25.66
CA GLU A 404 -1.18 11.53 -25.71
C GLU A 404 -2.30 11.78 -24.68
N LYS A 405 -3.24 10.84 -24.52
CA LYS A 405 -4.29 10.93 -23.50
C LYS A 405 -3.72 10.92 -22.08
N LEU A 406 -2.73 10.08 -21.81
CA LEU A 406 -2.04 10.03 -20.52
C LEU A 406 -1.27 11.33 -20.24
N VAL A 407 -0.61 11.90 -21.25
CA VAL A 407 0.10 13.17 -21.14
C VAL A 407 -0.88 14.34 -20.93
N LEU A 408 -2.04 14.33 -21.60
CA LEU A 408 -3.10 15.32 -21.36
C LEU A 408 -3.57 15.29 -19.90
N LYS A 409 -3.73 14.09 -19.33
CA LYS A 409 -4.17 13.88 -17.95
C LYS A 409 -3.12 14.31 -16.92
N THR A 410 -1.87 13.87 -17.09
CA THR A 410 -0.78 14.08 -16.13
C THR A 410 -0.06 15.42 -16.30
N GLY A 411 -0.04 15.96 -17.52
CA GLY A 411 0.77 17.10 -17.92
C GLY A 411 2.24 16.76 -18.23
N PHE A 412 2.62 15.47 -18.27
CA PHE A 412 4.01 15.03 -18.41
C PHE A 412 4.48 15.02 -19.88
N ILE A 413 4.62 16.21 -20.46
CA ILE A 413 4.95 16.40 -21.90
C ILE A 413 6.28 15.76 -22.32
N LYS A 414 7.21 15.52 -21.39
CA LYS A 414 8.51 14.88 -21.65
C LYS A 414 8.36 13.55 -22.41
N PHE A 415 7.31 12.78 -22.12
CA PHE A 415 7.06 11.50 -22.78
C PHE A 415 6.74 11.65 -24.27
N LEU A 416 6.06 12.73 -24.67
CA LEU A 416 5.84 13.02 -26.10
C LEU A 416 7.14 13.42 -26.79
N GLU A 417 7.96 14.26 -26.15
CA GLU A 417 9.25 14.69 -26.70
C GLU A 417 10.14 13.50 -27.05
N ILE A 418 10.25 12.53 -26.13
CA ILE A 418 11.13 11.37 -26.30
C ILE A 418 10.53 10.36 -27.29
N SER A 419 9.21 10.23 -27.35
CA SER A 419 8.55 9.22 -28.21
C SER A 419 8.52 9.62 -29.69
N LYS A 420 8.59 10.91 -30.02
CA LYS A 420 8.54 11.43 -31.40
C LYS A 420 9.53 10.76 -32.36
N LYS A 421 10.74 10.41 -31.88
CA LYS A 421 11.79 9.77 -32.70
C LYS A 421 11.47 8.32 -33.09
N HIS A 422 10.41 7.74 -32.54
CA HIS A 422 9.98 6.36 -32.75
C HIS A 422 8.58 6.27 -33.38
N LEU A 423 8.06 7.38 -33.91
CA LEU A 423 6.81 7.34 -34.66
C LEU A 423 7.07 6.84 -36.07
N LEU A 424 6.19 5.96 -36.53
CA LEU A 424 6.10 5.57 -37.93
C LEU A 424 5.17 6.56 -38.64
N ASN A 425 5.52 6.92 -39.88
CA ASN A 425 4.83 7.96 -40.67
C ASN A 425 3.54 7.46 -41.31
#